data_AF-A0A4V2X2M8-F1
#
_entry.id   AF-A0A4V2X2M8-F1
#
_cell.length_a   1.000
_cell.length_b   1.000
_cell.length_c   1.000
_cell.angle_alpha   90.00
_cell.angle_beta   90.00
_cell.angle_gamma   90.00
#
_symmetry.space_group_name_H-M   'P 1'
#
loop_
_entity.id
_entity.type
_entity.pdbx_description
1 polymer ?
#
loop_
_entity_poly.entity_id
_entity_poly.type
_entity_poly.pdbx_seq_one_letter_code
_entity_poly.pdbx_strand_id
1 'polypeptide(L)'
;MTHLYRYIPIWRRVQSGAVLYRVFEVIGSGFTVQSKDFFHADAPTGAAASLEAQFLELLIEQDPHHRFGAPSTIEAAVLAFDQHFESAADA
;
A
#
# COMPACT_ATOMS: atom_id res chain seq x y z
N MET A 1 13.12 16.38 -5.29
CA MET A 1 14.26 15.58 -4.78
C MET A 1 13.90 14.13 -5.04
N THR A 2 14.86 13.27 -5.40
CA THR A 2 14.57 11.85 -5.64
C THR A 2 14.66 11.11 -4.30
N HIS A 3 13.55 10.58 -3.82
CA HIS A 3 13.52 9.76 -2.61
C HIS A 3 14.01 8.34 -2.91
N LEU A 4 14.71 7.73 -1.96
CA LEU A 4 15.01 6.31 -1.97
C LEU A 4 13.97 5.57 -1.14
N TYR A 5 13.55 4.42 -1.64
CA TYR A 5 12.49 3.63 -1.04
C TYR A 5 12.96 2.21 -0.72
N ARG A 6 12.59 1.70 0.46
CA ARG A 6 12.64 0.28 0.78
C ARG A 6 11.22 -0.27 0.82
N TYR A 7 10.95 -1.26 -0.02
CA TYR A 7 9.65 -1.93 -0.04
C TYR A 7 9.52 -2.91 1.13
N ILE A 8 8.40 -2.82 1.86
CA ILE A 8 8.09 -3.65 3.02
C ILE A 8 6.66 -4.20 2.85
N PRO A 9 6.49 -5.44 2.38
CA PRO A 9 5.16 -6.05 2.26
C PRO A 9 4.58 -6.37 3.64
N ILE A 10 3.38 -5.85 3.95
CA ILE A 10 2.68 -6.15 5.20
C ILE A 10 1.42 -6.95 4.90
N TRP A 11 1.39 -8.20 5.34
CA TRP A 11 0.29 -9.13 5.11
C TRP A 11 -0.66 -9.19 6.29
N ARG A 12 -1.97 -9.13 6.01
CA ARG A 12 -3.04 -9.43 6.96
C ARG A 12 -3.84 -10.61 6.44
N ARG A 13 -3.85 -11.72 7.17
CA ARG A 13 -4.73 -12.86 6.87
C ARG A 13 -6.17 -12.51 7.23
N VAL A 14 -7.12 -12.85 6.36
CA VAL A 14 -8.56 -12.72 6.60
C VAL A 14 -9.26 -14.06 6.29
N GLN A 15 -10.54 -14.19 6.62
CA GLN A 15 -11.26 -15.47 6.45
C GLN A 15 -11.32 -15.92 4.98
N SER A 16 -11.55 -14.97 4.06
CA SER A 16 -11.71 -15.23 2.63
C SER A 16 -10.41 -15.12 1.81
N GLY A 17 -9.26 -14.96 2.47
CA GLY A 17 -7.99 -14.77 1.78
C GLY A 17 -6.95 -13.96 2.56
N ALA A 18 -6.27 -13.05 1.88
CA ALA A 18 -5.26 -12.18 2.48
C ALA A 18 -5.33 -10.76 1.90
N VAL A 19 -4.88 -9.79 2.69
CA VAL A 19 -4.71 -8.40 2.29
C VAL A 19 -3.24 -8.05 2.39
N LEU A 20 -2.69 -7.40 1.35
CA LEU A 20 -1.33 -6.89 1.34
C LEU A 20 -1.36 -5.36 1.35
N TYR A 21 -0.77 -4.77 2.37
CA TYR A 21 -0.44 -3.35 2.36
C TYR A 21 0.94 -3.19 1.73
N ARG A 22 1.01 -2.46 0.60
CA ARG A 22 2.25 -2.14 -0.10
C ARG A 22 2.92 -0.95 0.58
N VAL A 23 3.71 -1.21 1.62
CA VAL A 23 4.36 -0.17 2.41
C VAL A 23 5.74 0.14 1.84
N PHE A 24 6.05 1.43 1.74
CA PHE A 24 7.40 1.92 1.51
C PHE A 24 7.93 2.61 2.76
N GLU A 25 9.16 2.28 3.13
CA GLU A 25 9.99 3.17 3.93
C GLU A 25 10.61 4.21 3.00
N VAL A 26 10.31 5.48 3.26
CA VAL A 26 10.99 6.63 2.68
C VAL A 26 12.27 6.84 3.50
N ILE A 27 13.42 6.52 2.90
CA ILE A 27 14.69 6.48 3.64
C ILE A 27 14.99 7.85 4.25
N GLY A 28 15.12 7.89 5.58
CA GLY A 28 15.37 9.11 6.36
C GLY A 28 14.12 9.94 6.70
N SER A 29 12.91 9.51 6.33
CA SER A 29 11.68 10.25 6.64
C SER A 29 10.67 9.43 7.46
N GLY A 30 10.32 8.21 7.04
CA GLY A 30 9.25 7.43 7.68
C GLY A 30 8.65 6.40 6.74
N PHE A 31 7.40 6.03 6.95
CA PHE A 31 6.69 4.98 6.19
C PHE A 31 5.44 5.54 5.51
N THR A 32 5.13 5.05 4.31
CA THR A 32 3.92 5.41 3.56
C THR A 32 3.31 4.16 2.92
N VAL A 33 1.99 4.10 2.79
CA VAL A 33 1.29 2.99 2.13
C VAL A 33 0.91 3.43 0.73
N GLN A 34 1.37 2.71 -0.29
CA GLN A 34 1.04 3.05 -1.67
C GLN A 34 -0.32 2.48 -2.11
N SER A 35 -0.56 1.21 -1.79
CA SER A 35 -1.78 0.50 -2.14
C SER A 35 -2.11 -0.61 -1.12
N LYS A 36 -3.34 -1.11 -1.22
CA LYS A 36 -3.89 -2.20 -0.43
C LYS A 36 -4.51 -3.20 -1.40
N ASP A 37 -3.86 -4.35 -1.53
CA ASP A 37 -4.24 -5.37 -2.51
C ASP A 37 -4.99 -6.50 -1.81
N PHE A 38 -6.09 -6.98 -2.42
CA PHE A 38 -6.91 -8.06 -1.88
C PHE A 38 -6.71 -9.34 -2.68
N PHE A 39 -6.30 -10.40 -1.98
CA PHE A 39 -6.07 -11.73 -2.55
C PHE A 39 -7.14 -12.68 -2.02
N HIS A 40 -8.18 -12.90 -2.81
CA HIS A 40 -9.24 -13.86 -2.49
C HIS A 40 -8.83 -15.29 -2.84
N ALA A 41 -9.30 -16.27 -2.08
CA ALA A 41 -8.98 -17.68 -2.30
C ALA A 41 -9.52 -18.22 -3.65
N ASP A 42 -10.58 -17.62 -4.16
CA ASP A 42 -11.24 -17.94 -5.43
C ASP A 42 -10.84 -16.99 -6.58
N ALA A 43 -9.80 -16.16 -6.38
CA ALA A 43 -9.34 -15.24 -7.39
C ALA A 43 -8.88 -15.98 -8.67
N PRO A 44 -9.18 -15.45 -9.87
CA PRO A 44 -8.77 -16.08 -11.12
C PRO A 44 -7.25 -16.10 -11.26
N THR A 45 -6.74 -17.11 -11.98
CA THR A 45 -5.33 -17.19 -12.36
C THR A 45 -4.89 -15.88 -13.02
N GLY A 46 -3.78 -15.32 -12.53
CA GLY A 46 -3.23 -14.05 -13.03
C GLY A 46 -3.62 -12.80 -12.25
N ALA A 47 -4.60 -12.87 -11.33
CA ALA A 47 -4.99 -11.71 -10.51
C ALA A 47 -3.81 -11.08 -9.74
N ALA A 48 -2.91 -11.92 -9.21
CA ALA A 48 -1.71 -11.46 -8.53
C ALA A 48 -0.74 -10.69 -9.46
N ALA A 49 -0.61 -11.11 -10.72
CA ALA A 49 0.24 -10.43 -11.69
C ALA A 49 -0.32 -9.06 -12.07
N SER A 50 -1.65 -8.95 -12.20
CA SER A 50 -2.31 -7.66 -12.44
C SER A 50 -2.12 -6.69 -11.28
N LEU A 51 -2.22 -7.17 -10.03
CA LEU A 51 -1.94 -6.35 -8.84
C LEU A 51 -0.49 -5.87 -8.79
N GLU A 52 0.46 -6.73 -9.19
CA GLU A 52 1.88 -6.33 -9.27
C GLU A 52 2.12 -5.28 -10.35
N ALA A 53 1.49 -5.41 -11.51
CA ALA A 53 1.57 -4.39 -12.57
C ALA A 53 1.04 -3.04 -12.08
N GLN A 54 -0.13 -3.02 -11.44
CA GLN A 54 -0.72 -1.81 -10.86
C GLN A 54 0.18 -1.19 -9.78
N PHE A 55 0.81 -2.00 -8.94
CA PHE A 55 1.76 -1.52 -7.94
C PHE A 55 2.94 -0.77 -8.59
N LEU A 56 3.51 -1.31 -9.67
CA LEU A 56 4.60 -0.66 -10.39
C LEU A 56 4.15 0.63 -11.11
N GLU A 57 2.97 0.59 -11.75
CA GLU A 57 2.38 1.76 -12.42
C GLU A 57 2.21 2.93 -11.45
N LEU A 58 1.63 2.68 -10.27
CA LEU A 58 1.44 3.69 -9.23
C LEU A 58 2.76 4.32 -8.76
N LEU A 59 3.81 3.52 -8.64
CA LEU A 59 5.14 4.01 -8.22
C LEU A 59 5.77 4.90 -9.31
N ILE A 60 5.56 4.57 -10.58
CA ILE A 60 6.06 5.35 -11.73
C ILE A 60 5.28 6.67 -11.87
N GLU A 61 3.96 6.60 -11.68
CA GLU A 61 3.05 7.74 -11.86
C GLU A 61 3.26 8.83 -10.81
N GLN A 62 3.39 8.44 -9.54
CA GLN A 62 3.45 9.40 -8.44
C GLN A 62 4.44 9.00 -7.36
N ASP A 63 5.23 9.99 -6.93
CA ASP A 63 6.14 9.87 -5.79
C ASP A 63 5.36 9.49 -4.50
N PRO A 64 5.59 8.30 -3.90
CA PRO A 64 4.84 7.82 -2.73
C PRO A 64 4.88 8.78 -1.52
N HIS A 65 5.97 9.55 -1.38
CA HIS A 65 6.14 10.54 -0.32
C HIS A 65 5.12 11.69 -0.40
N HIS A 66 4.59 11.99 -1.59
CA HIS A 66 3.64 13.09 -1.77
C HIS A 66 2.17 12.67 -1.66
N ARG A 67 1.88 11.37 -1.64
CA ARG A 67 0.51 10.84 -1.67
C ARG A 67 -0.10 10.70 -0.27
N PHE A 68 0.70 10.18 0.66
CA PHE A 68 0.37 10.09 2.08
C PHE A 68 1.56 10.61 2.91
N GLY A 69 1.28 11.12 4.11
CA GLY A 69 2.35 11.51 5.03
C GLY A 69 3.27 10.33 5.36
N ALA A 70 4.46 10.63 5.90
CA ALA A 70 5.46 9.63 6.27
C ALA A 70 5.59 9.51 7.80
N PRO A 71 4.62 8.93 8.53
CA PRO A 71 4.75 8.69 9.96
C PRO A 71 5.93 7.78 10.29
N SER A 72 6.38 7.83 11.54
CA SER A 72 7.56 7.10 12.02
C SER A 72 7.33 5.61 12.24
N THR A 73 6.11 5.09 12.09
CA THR A 73 5.79 3.66 12.25
C THR A 73 4.90 3.15 11.13
N ILE A 74 5.00 1.85 10.87
CA ILE A 74 4.20 1.16 9.85
C ILE A 74 2.73 1.13 10.25
N GLU A 75 2.43 0.89 11.53
CA GLU A 75 1.06 0.85 12.06
C GLU A 75 0.34 2.18 11.86
N ALA A 76 1.04 3.30 12.11
CA ALA A 76 0.49 4.63 11.90
C ALA A 76 0.25 4.93 10.41
N ALA A 77 1.16 4.49 9.53
CA ALA A 77 0.98 4.62 8.08
C ALA A 77 -0.24 3.84 7.59
N VAL A 78 -0.40 2.58 8.04
CA VAL A 78 -1.54 1.73 7.69
C VAL A 78 -2.85 2.32 8.20
N LEU A 79 -2.89 2.79 9.45
CA LEU A 79 -4.07 3.42 10.02
C LEU A 79 -4.48 4.68 9.26
N ALA A 80 -3.52 5.56 8.96
CA ALA A 80 -3.78 6.77 8.19
C ALA A 80 -4.30 6.47 6.77
N PHE A 81 -3.75 5.44 6.12
CA PHE A 81 -4.22 4.98 4.82
C PHE A 81 -5.65 4.44 4.89
N ASP A 82 -5.93 3.54 5.84
CA ASP A 82 -7.27 2.97 6.03
C ASP A 82 -8.31 4.08 6.28
N GLN A 83 -8.00 5.04 7.17
CA GLN A 83 -8.88 6.18 7.47
C GLN A 83 -9.16 7.06 6.25
N HIS A 84 -8.15 7.31 5.41
CA HIS A 84 -8.32 8.11 4.19
C HIS A 84 -9.37 7.49 3.26
N PHE A 85 -9.32 6.18 3.04
CA PHE A 85 -10.24 5.48 2.14
C PHE A 85 -11.57 5.09 2.77
N GLU A 86 -11.64 4.91 4.09
CA GLU A 86 -12.92 4.76 4.80
C GLU A 86 -13.71 6.08 4.74
N SER A 87 -13.06 7.22 5.00
CA SER A 87 -13.73 8.53 4.93
C SER A 87 -14.19 8.94 3.53
N ALA A 88 -13.53 8.44 2.48
CA ALA A 88 -13.90 8.70 1.09
C ALA A 88 -15.06 7.83 0.58
N ALA A 89 -15.45 6.77 1.31
CA ALA A 89 -16.59 5.92 0.98
C ALA A 89 -17.94 6.47 1.51
N ASP A 90 -17.87 7.42 2.45
CA ASP A 90 -19.04 8.04 3.11
C ASP A 90 -19.36 9.47 2.59
N ALA A 91 -18.69 9.93 1.53
CA ALA A 91 -18.87 11.24 0.91
C ALA A 91 -19.39 11.14 -0.54
#